data_AF-A0A183L5D4-F1
#
_entry.id   AF-A0A183L5D4-F1
#
_cell.length_a   1.000
_cell.length_b   1.000
_cell.length_c   1.000
_cell.angle_alpha   90.00
_cell.angle_beta   90.00
_cell.angle_gamma   90.00
#
_symmetry.space_group_name_H-M   'P 1'
#
loop_
_entity.id
_entity.type
_entity.pdbx_description
1 polymer ?
#
loop_
_entity_poly.entity_id
_entity_poly.type
_entity_poly.pdbx_seq_one_letter_code
_entity_poly.pdbx_strand_id
1 'polypeptide(L)' 'MTLGENIADNGGLKAAYKAFKKLEAKYSDKPILPGLKFTPDQLFFIGFAQIVRAAGKL' A
#
# COMPACT_ATOMS: atom_id res chain seq x y z
N MET A 1 -5.45 16.17 18.47
CA MET A 1 -4.21 16.64 17.80
C MET A 1 -3.92 15.61 16.71
N THR A 2 -4.15 15.91 15.43
CA THR A 2 -4.12 14.90 14.34
C THR A 2 -3.29 15.32 13.14
N LEU A 3 -2.85 16.58 13.09
CA LEU A 3 -2.18 17.14 11.92
C LEU A 3 -0.81 16.50 11.66
N GLY A 4 -0.02 16.24 12.72
CA GLY A 4 1.29 15.61 12.59
C GLY A 4 1.22 14.17 12.09
N GLU A 5 0.28 13.39 12.64
CA GLU A 5 0.01 12.01 12.21
C GLU A 5 -0.48 11.97 10.76
N ASN A 6 -1.43 12.85 10.39
CA ASN A 6 -1.91 12.98 9.00
C ASN A 6 -0.78 13.31 8.01
N ILE A 7 0.22 14.11 8.41
CA ILE A 7 1.37 14.43 7.57
C ILE A 7 2.30 13.21 7.44
N ALA A 8 2.57 12.51 8.55
CA ALA A 8 3.40 11.32 8.56
C ALA A 8 2.79 10.18 7.73
N ASP A 9 1.49 9.92 7.89
CA ASP A 9 0.78 8.86 7.17
C ASP A 9 0.74 9.10 5.65
N ASN A 10 0.40 10.32 5.24
CA ASN A 10 0.39 10.69 3.81
C ASN A 10 1.81 10.68 3.21
N GLY A 11 2.81 11.16 3.96
CA GLY A 11 4.21 11.12 3.56
C GLY A 11 4.72 9.69 3.39
N GLY A 12 4.44 8.83 4.38
CA GLY A 12 4.81 7.42 4.39
C GLY A 12 4.16 6.62 3.27
N LEU A 13 2.85 6.78 3.07
CA LEU A 13 2.12 6.11 1.99
C LEU A 13 2.68 6.48 0.61
N LYS A 14 2.95 7.77 0.38
CA LYS A 14 3.54 8.25 -0.88
C LYS A 14 4.95 7.69 -1.11
N ALA A 15 5.77 7.61 -0.08
CA ALA A 15 7.12 7.06 -0.17
C ALA A 15 7.09 5.55 -0.48
N ALA A 16 6.25 4.79 0.24
CA ALA A 16 6.08 3.36 0.06
C ALA A 16 5.58 3.02 -1.36
N TYR A 17 4.60 3.78 -1.87
CA TYR A 17 4.08 3.55 -3.22
C TYR A 17 5.14 3.82 -4.30
N LYS A 18 5.96 4.87 -4.15
CA LYS A 18 7.09 5.12 -5.07
C LYS A 18 8.11 3.98 -5.07
N ALA A 19 8.43 3.43 -3.90
CA ALA A 19 9.32 2.28 -3.79
C ALA A 19 8.71 1.03 -4.45
N PHE A 20 7.41 0.80 -4.25
CA PHE A 20 6.67 -0.28 -4.90
C PHE A 20 6.73 -0.20 -6.43
N LYS A 21 6.49 0.97 -7.04
CA LYS A 21 6.56 1.13 -8.51
C LYS A 21 7.98 0.93 -9.05
N LYS A 22 9.02 1.36 -8.32
CA LYS A 22 10.42 1.08 -8.70
C LYS A 22 10.70 -0.43 -8.68
N LEU A 23 10.17 -1.14 -7.69
CA LEU A 23 10.33 -2.59 -7.57
C LEU A 23 9.56 -3.31 -8.69
N GLU A 24 8.34 -2.88 -8.99
CA GLU A 24 7.53 -3.43 -10.07
C GLU A 24 8.18 -3.24 -11.44
N ALA A 25 8.73 -2.05 -11.72
CA ALA A 25 9.47 -1.81 -12.96
C ALA A 25 10.72 -2.71 -13.09
N LYS A 26 11.32 -3.13 -11.97
CA LYS A 26 12.48 -4.03 -11.93
C LYS A 26 12.08 -5.51 -12.04
N TYR A 27 10.87 -5.86 -11.62
CA TYR A 27 10.36 -7.23 -11.57
C TYR A 27 8.94 -7.27 -12.16
N SER A 28 8.86 -7.44 -13.48
CA SER A 28 7.61 -7.41 -14.26
C SER A 28 6.73 -8.65 -14.06
N ASP A 29 7.32 -9.78 -13.67
CA ASP A 29 6.64 -11.08 -13.63
C ASP A 29 6.04 -11.38 -12.25
N LYS A 30 5.31 -10.42 -11.66
CA LYS A 30 4.62 -10.69 -10.41
C LYS A 30 3.35 -11.50 -10.70
N PRO A 31 3.23 -12.73 -10.16
CA PRO A 31 2.00 -13.50 -10.31
C PRO A 31 0.85 -12.75 -9.65
N ILE A 32 -0.27 -12.65 -10.35
CA ILE A 32 -1.55 -12.23 -9.78
C ILE A 32 -1.87 -13.21 -8.65
N LEU A 33 -2.26 -12.70 -7.48
CA LEU A 33 -2.64 -13.55 -6.36
C LEU A 33 -3.80 -14.46 -6.80
N PRO A 34 -3.67 -15.80 -6.67
CA PRO A 34 -4.71 -16.72 -7.13
C PRO A 34 -6.03 -16.42 -6.40
N GLY A 35 -7.12 -16.35 -7.17
CA GLY A 35 -8.46 -16.02 -6.66
C GLY A 35 -8.76 -14.53 -6.50
N LEU A 36 -7.82 -13.62 -6.79
CA LEU A 36 -8.02 -12.17 -6.72
C LEU A 36 -7.86 -11.52 -8.09
N LYS A 37 -8.91 -10.85 -8.57
CA LYS A 37 -8.91 -10.10 -9.85
C LYS A 37 -8.57 -8.62 -9.62
N PHE A 38 -7.41 -8.36 -9.02
CA PHE A 38 -6.91 -7.01 -8.76
C PHE A 38 -5.55 -6.79 -9.40
N THR A 39 -5.30 -5.57 -9.87
CA THR A 39 -3.97 -5.17 -10.33
C THR A 39 -3.00 -5.07 -9.14
N PRO A 40 -1.69 -5.14 -9.36
CA PRO A 40 -0.71 -4.92 -8.30
C PRO A 40 -0.89 -3.58 -7.58
N ASP A 41 -1.25 -2.51 -8.32
CA ASP A 41 -1.55 -1.20 -7.74
C ASP A 41 -2.77 -1.25 -6.80
N GLN A 42 -3.84 -1.95 -7.20
CA GLN A 42 -5.01 -2.12 -6.34
C GLN A 42 -4.69 -2.94 -5.09
N LEU A 43 -3.91 -4.02 -5.23
CA LEU A 43 -3.50 -4.86 -4.11
C LEU A 43 -2.64 -4.10 -3.10
N PHE A 44 -1.79 -3.18 -3.56
CA PHE A 44 -1.00 -2.30 -2.68
C PHE A 44 -1.91 -1.50 -1.73
N PHE A 45 -2.92 -0.82 -2.26
CA PHE A 45 -3.83 0.00 -1.45
C PHE A 45 -4.81 -0.83 -0.61
N ILE A 46 -5.25 -1.99 -1.10
CA ILE A 46 -6.06 -2.93 -0.32
C ILE A 46 -5.27 -3.42 0.91
N GLY A 47 -4.01 -3.82 0.73
CA GLY A 47 -3.14 -4.23 1.83
C GLY A 47 -2.90 -3.12 2.85
N PHE A 48 -2.64 -1.89 2.37
CA PHE A 48 -2.52 -0.71 3.23
C PHE A 48 -3.78 -0.49 4.08
N ALA A 49 -4.96 -0.55 3.46
CA ALA A 49 -6.23 -0.39 4.16
C ALA A 49 -6.48 -1.47 5.23
N GLN A 50 -6.03 -2.71 4.99
CA GLN A 50 -6.15 -3.79 5.98
C GLN A 50 -5.32 -3.54 7.24
N ILE A 51 -4.12 -2.94 7.10
CA ILE A 51 -3.26 -2.55 8.23
C ILE A 51 -3.92 -1.44 9.04
N VAL A 52 -4.40 -0.37 8.37
CA VAL A 52 -5.07 0.76 9.03
C VAL A 52 -6.34 0.29 9.76
N ARG A 53 -7.11 -0.61 9.16
CA ARG A 53 -8.27 -1.23 9.82
C ARG A 53 -7.88 -2.01 11.07
N ALA A 54 -6.75 -2.71 11.07
CA ALA A 54 -6.28 -3.45 12.24
C ALA A 54 -5.80 -2.52 13.36
N ALA A 55 -5.16 -1.40 13.00
CA ALA A 55 -4.72 -0.38 13.96
C ALA A 55 -5.90 0.35 14.64
N GLY A 56 -7.03 0.53 13.95
CA GLY A 56 -8.26 1.13 14.51
C GLY A 56 -9.13 0.22 15.37
N LYS A 57 -8.66 -1.00 15.74
CA LYS A 57 -9.38 -1.97 16.58
C LYS A 57 -8.85 -2.07 18.02
N LEU A 58 -8.16 -1.05 18.51
CA LEU A 58 -7.76 -0.91 19.92
C LEU A 58 -8.54 0.25 20.57
#